data_AF-A0A9P5Q132-F1
#
_entry.id   AF-A0A9P5Q132-F1
#
_cell.length_a   1.000
_cell.length_b   1.000
_cell.length_c   1.000
_cell.angle_alpha   90.00
_cell.angle_beta   90.00
_cell.angle_gamma   90.00
#
_symmetry.space_group_name_H-M   'P 1'
#
loop_
_entity.id
_entity.type
_entity.pdbx_description
1 polymer ?
#
loop_
_entity_poly.entity_id
_entity_poly.type
_entity_poly.pdbx_seq_one_letter_code
_entity_poly.pdbx_strand_id
1 'polypeptide(L)'
;MIQLLDMNAANVQFCADDSDSESSQRVQFHVIGTQRFFSPKHGKKPSNALVGMKVTGDLPKEKAYLSTSAVQCRSVDEPEWFDNLGPLWLSPSASITFHVKSRSKFSKTTTVHASTETYTLRKLRKMQGSLDRKATIALPLRSQTNMSAEGVLIINLRELSTSNSGMEEYMSIKSAGSQRSSLEDGVQTQTQPCISPLSPTPSTSSGSLSP
;
A
#
# COMPACT_ATOMS: atom_id res chain seq x y z
N MET A 1 -66.64 28.21 20.54
CA MET A 1 -66.04 29.54 20.43
C MET A 1 -64.86 29.60 21.39
N ILE A 2 -63.63 29.54 20.87
CA ILE A 2 -62.39 30.20 21.32
C ILE A 2 -61.40 30.02 20.15
N GLN A 3 -60.82 31.12 19.70
CA GLN A 3 -59.87 31.26 18.58
C GLN A 3 -58.41 31.11 19.05
N LEU A 4 -57.55 30.74 18.08
CA LEU A 4 -56.14 31.10 17.83
C LEU A 4 -55.19 31.36 19.03
N LEU A 5 -54.01 30.71 19.00
CA LEU A 5 -52.80 31.35 18.45
C LEU A 5 -51.70 30.32 18.14
N ASP A 6 -50.84 30.77 17.24
CA ASP A 6 -49.93 30.06 16.35
C ASP A 6 -48.49 30.03 16.88
N MET A 7 -47.63 29.27 16.18
CA MET A 7 -46.16 29.36 16.14
C MET A 7 -45.33 29.06 17.39
N ASN A 8 -44.55 27.98 17.35
CA ASN A 8 -43.10 28.19 17.32
C ASN A 8 -42.32 27.05 16.65
N ALA A 9 -41.33 27.48 15.89
CA ALA A 9 -40.49 26.70 15.02
C ALA A 9 -39.56 25.74 15.80
N ALA A 10 -39.52 24.48 15.35
CA ALA A 10 -38.31 23.68 15.41
C ALA A 10 -37.97 23.30 13.97
N ASN A 11 -37.38 24.27 13.27
CA ASN A 11 -36.61 24.07 12.06
C ASN A 11 -35.45 23.14 12.44
N VAL A 12 -35.67 21.82 12.40
CA VAL A 12 -34.59 20.84 12.46
C VAL A 12 -33.93 20.91 11.09
N GLN A 13 -33.06 21.90 10.97
CA GLN A 13 -32.07 22.01 9.92
C GLN A 13 -31.19 20.77 10.06
N PHE A 14 -31.58 19.70 9.35
CA PHE A 14 -30.69 18.61 9.01
C PHE A 14 -29.44 19.29 8.44
N CYS A 15 -28.33 19.20 9.16
CA CYS A 15 -27.01 19.57 8.66
C CYS A 15 -26.67 18.59 7.52
N ALA A 16 -27.27 18.84 6.35
CA ALA A 16 -26.72 18.47 5.07
C ALA A 16 -25.60 19.47 4.79
N ASP A 17 -24.45 19.25 5.40
CA ASP A 17 -23.23 19.94 5.02
C ASP A 17 -22.09 18.94 5.03
N ASP A 18 -21.93 18.28 3.89
CA ASP A 18 -20.65 17.80 3.35
C ASP A 18 -20.93 17.36 1.91
N SER A 19 -21.35 18.32 1.09
CA SER A 19 -21.31 18.20 -0.37
C SER A 19 -19.86 18.41 -0.85
N ASP A 20 -18.93 17.65 -0.28
CA ASP A 20 -17.57 17.63 -0.77
C ASP A 20 -17.48 16.60 -1.89
N SER A 21 -17.31 17.12 -3.10
CA SER A 21 -16.69 16.38 -4.21
C SER A 21 -15.22 16.10 -3.86
N GLU A 22 -14.99 15.32 -2.79
CA GLU A 22 -13.67 14.81 -2.45
C GLU A 22 -13.21 13.93 -3.61
N SER A 23 -12.19 14.39 -4.32
CA SER A 23 -11.59 13.67 -5.45
C SER A 23 -10.89 12.41 -4.98
N SER A 24 -10.63 11.49 -5.91
CA SER A 24 -9.83 10.31 -5.60
C SER A 24 -8.45 10.71 -5.08
N GLN A 25 -8.02 10.08 -4.00
CA GLN A 25 -6.74 10.38 -3.33
C GLN A 25 -5.78 9.22 -3.50
N ARG A 26 -4.48 9.54 -3.56
CA ARG A 26 -3.42 8.53 -3.56
C ARG A 26 -3.06 8.18 -2.12
N VAL A 27 -3.44 6.98 -1.68
CA VAL A 27 -3.30 6.53 -0.30
C VAL A 27 -2.45 5.26 -0.17
N GLN A 28 -1.85 5.08 0.99
CA GLN A 28 -1.12 3.88 1.38
C GLN A 28 -1.56 3.47 2.79
N PHE A 29 -1.78 2.17 2.99
CA PHE A 29 -2.13 1.61 4.30
C PHE A 29 -0.89 0.93 4.88
N HIS A 30 -0.36 1.46 5.97
CA HIS A 30 0.72 0.84 6.71
C HIS A 30 0.13 -0.10 7.77
N VAL A 31 0.33 -1.40 7.60
CA VAL A 31 -0.14 -2.44 8.52
C VAL A 31 0.94 -2.67 9.57
N ILE A 32 0.61 -2.35 10.82
CA ILE A 32 1.56 -2.41 11.93
C ILE A 32 1.54 -3.81 12.55
N GLY A 33 0.38 -4.23 13.05
CA GLY A 33 0.25 -5.48 13.79
C GLY A 33 -1.16 -5.72 14.26
N THR A 34 -1.36 -6.75 15.07
CA THR A 34 -2.59 -6.94 15.84
C THR A 34 -2.32 -6.88 17.34
N GLN A 35 -3.34 -6.54 18.11
CA GLN A 35 -3.34 -6.72 19.56
C GLN A 35 -4.47 -7.66 19.95
N ARG A 36 -4.25 -8.50 20.98
CA ARG A 36 -5.24 -9.46 21.51
C ARG A 36 -5.84 -10.39 20.44
N PHE A 37 -5.05 -10.77 19.45
CA PHE A 37 -5.50 -11.63 18.37
C PHE A 37 -5.61 -13.09 18.85
N PHE A 38 -6.76 -13.48 19.35
CA PHE A 38 -7.02 -14.88 19.67
C PHE A 38 -7.29 -15.67 18.39
N SER A 39 -6.39 -16.58 18.01
CA SER A 39 -6.69 -17.64 17.04
C SER A 39 -7.57 -18.70 17.70
N PRO A 40 -8.84 -18.88 17.28
CA PRO A 40 -9.83 -19.62 18.07
C PRO A 40 -9.66 -21.14 18.06
N LYS A 41 -8.70 -21.71 17.33
CA LYS A 41 -8.57 -23.17 17.21
C LYS A 41 -7.12 -23.63 17.30
N HIS A 42 -6.84 -24.27 18.43
CA HIS A 42 -5.55 -24.82 18.86
C HIS A 42 -4.54 -23.72 19.19
N GLY A 43 -3.97 -23.73 20.39
CA GLY A 43 -2.85 -22.87 20.81
C GLY A 43 -1.55 -23.07 20.02
N LYS A 44 -1.64 -23.52 18.77
CA LYS A 44 -0.58 -23.56 17.79
C LYS A 44 -0.46 -22.17 17.17
N LYS A 45 0.71 -21.57 17.36
CA LYS A 45 1.09 -20.30 16.75
C LYS A 45 0.82 -20.34 15.24
N PRO A 46 0.05 -19.39 14.66
CA PRO A 46 -0.16 -19.35 13.23
C PRO A 46 1.20 -19.15 12.55
N SER A 47 1.67 -20.16 11.82
CA SER A 47 2.86 -20.02 10.98
C SER A 47 2.50 -19.27 9.72
N ASN A 48 3.29 -18.27 9.33
CA ASN A 48 3.11 -17.45 8.12
C ASN A 48 1.78 -16.67 8.13
N ALA A 49 1.60 -15.82 9.13
CA ALA A 49 0.46 -14.90 9.18
C ALA A 49 0.67 -13.75 8.19
N LEU A 50 -0.40 -13.33 7.52
CA LEU A 50 -0.39 -12.22 6.57
C LEU A 50 -1.71 -11.46 6.65
N VAL A 51 -1.68 -10.17 6.32
CA VAL A 51 -2.88 -9.34 6.21
C VAL A 51 -3.20 -9.13 4.75
N GLY A 52 -4.42 -9.51 4.36
CA GLY A 52 -4.98 -9.20 3.05
C GLY A 52 -5.91 -8.00 3.14
N MET A 53 -5.80 -7.05 2.22
CA MET A 53 -6.73 -5.94 2.06
C MET A 53 -7.51 -6.12 0.75
N LYS A 54 -8.83 -6.07 0.85
CA LYS A 54 -9.74 -6.06 -0.29
C LYS A 54 -10.34 -4.67 -0.43
N VAL A 55 -10.31 -4.13 -1.64
CA VAL A 55 -10.94 -2.87 -2.03
C VAL A 55 -12.02 -3.16 -3.07
N THR A 56 -13.19 -2.53 -2.93
CA THR A 56 -14.31 -2.68 -3.86
C THR A 56 -14.86 -1.31 -4.25
N GLY A 57 -15.36 -1.17 -5.48
CA GLY A 57 -15.87 0.09 -6.05
C GLY A 57 -14.92 0.70 -7.08
N ASP A 58 -13.68 0.98 -6.69
CA ASP A 58 -12.81 1.89 -7.47
C ASP A 58 -11.74 1.21 -8.33
N LEU A 59 -11.46 -0.08 -8.10
CA LEU A 59 -10.36 -0.77 -8.73
C LEU A 59 -10.85 -1.97 -9.57
N PRO A 60 -10.20 -2.27 -10.70
CA PRO A 60 -10.40 -3.53 -11.41
C PRO A 60 -10.19 -4.71 -10.44
N LYS A 61 -10.94 -5.81 -10.65
CA LYS A 61 -10.89 -7.00 -9.77
C LYS A 61 -9.47 -7.52 -9.50
N GLU A 62 -8.56 -7.37 -10.46
CA GLU A 62 -7.16 -7.80 -10.34
C GLU A 62 -6.32 -6.95 -9.38
N LYS A 63 -6.66 -5.66 -9.24
CA LYS A 63 -5.98 -4.71 -8.32
C LYS A 63 -6.74 -4.51 -7.01
N ALA A 64 -7.93 -5.11 -6.91
CA ALA A 64 -8.81 -5.03 -5.76
C ALA A 64 -8.29 -5.78 -4.52
N TYR A 65 -7.20 -6.54 -4.64
CA TYR A 65 -6.66 -7.31 -3.52
C TYR A 65 -5.16 -7.11 -3.36
N LEU A 66 -4.73 -6.65 -2.19
CA LEU A 66 -3.33 -6.54 -1.79
C LEU A 66 -3.07 -7.40 -0.56
N SER A 67 -1.82 -7.79 -0.34
CA SER A 67 -1.44 -8.52 0.87
C SER A 67 -0.05 -8.13 1.34
N THR A 68 0.14 -8.15 2.65
CA THR A 68 1.46 -8.01 3.27
C THR A 68 2.30 -9.25 3.00
N SER A 69 3.59 -9.13 3.26
CA SER A 69 4.48 -10.26 3.47
C SER A 69 3.96 -11.16 4.59
N ALA A 70 4.28 -12.45 4.50
CA ALA A 70 3.97 -13.39 5.57
C ALA A 70 5.01 -13.29 6.68
N VAL A 71 4.56 -13.22 7.93
CA VAL A 71 5.42 -13.16 9.11
C VAL A 71 5.30 -14.44 9.92
N GLN A 72 6.41 -14.86 10.49
CA GLN A 72 6.40 -15.85 11.54
C GLN A 72 6.07 -15.14 12.85
N CYS A 73 4.86 -15.35 13.37
CA CYS A 73 4.46 -14.71 14.61
C CYS A 73 5.47 -15.05 15.71
N ARG A 74 5.82 -14.10 16.58
CA ARG A 74 6.69 -14.37 17.75
C ARG A 74 5.84 -14.87 18.92
N SER A 75 4.76 -14.17 19.19
CA SER A 75 3.65 -14.57 20.07
C SER A 75 2.49 -15.17 19.25
N VAL A 76 1.55 -15.84 19.92
CA VAL A 76 0.31 -16.32 19.26
C VAL A 76 -0.62 -15.14 18.95
N ASP A 77 -0.59 -14.12 19.82
CA ASP A 77 -1.66 -13.12 19.90
C ASP A 77 -1.31 -11.75 19.31
N GLU A 78 -0.07 -11.53 18.91
CA GLU A 78 0.41 -10.21 18.44
C GLU A 78 1.41 -10.33 17.28
N PRO A 79 1.00 -10.84 16.10
CA PRO A 79 1.79 -10.67 14.88
C PRO A 79 1.98 -9.18 14.52
N GLU A 80 3.19 -8.86 14.07
CA GLU A 80 3.57 -7.55 13.58
C GLU A 80 4.13 -7.68 12.16
N TRP A 81 3.74 -6.76 11.27
CA TRP A 81 4.14 -6.75 9.87
C TRP A 81 4.99 -5.55 9.50
N PHE A 82 4.65 -4.36 10.02
CA PHE A 82 5.25 -3.08 9.61
C PHE A 82 5.36 -2.94 8.07
N ASP A 83 4.31 -3.36 7.36
CA ASP A 83 4.32 -3.50 5.90
C ASP A 83 3.34 -2.51 5.25
N ASN A 84 3.57 -2.17 3.99
CA ASN A 84 2.76 -1.19 3.26
C ASN A 84 1.87 -1.88 2.21
N LEU A 85 0.59 -1.55 2.22
CA LEU A 85 -0.37 -1.92 1.18
C LEU A 85 -0.67 -0.69 0.32
N GLY A 86 -0.27 -0.77 -0.95
CA GLY A 86 -0.42 0.31 -1.92
C GLY A 86 0.93 0.84 -2.41
N PRO A 87 0.96 2.03 -3.00
CA PRO A 87 -0.10 3.05 -3.03
C PRO A 87 -1.27 2.73 -3.97
N LEU A 88 -2.45 3.27 -3.67
CA LEU A 88 -3.69 3.12 -4.44
C LEU A 88 -4.37 4.47 -4.65
N TRP A 89 -5.02 4.65 -5.80
CA TRP A 89 -5.94 5.77 -6.03
C TRP A 89 -7.34 5.34 -5.66
N LEU A 90 -7.90 5.94 -4.61
CA LEU A 90 -9.19 5.55 -4.04
C LEU A 90 -10.09 6.78 -3.90
N SER A 91 -11.35 6.62 -4.27
CA SER A 91 -12.40 7.57 -3.96
C SER A 91 -12.74 7.51 -2.46
N PRO A 92 -13.35 8.56 -1.90
CA PRO A 92 -13.80 8.57 -0.51
C PRO A 92 -14.79 7.45 -0.16
N SER A 93 -15.56 6.98 -1.14
CA SER A 93 -16.56 5.91 -0.99
C SER A 93 -15.99 4.50 -1.22
N ALA A 94 -14.70 4.37 -1.55
CA ALA A 94 -14.01 3.09 -1.70
C ALA A 94 -14.27 2.18 -0.49
N SER A 95 -14.79 0.97 -0.72
CA SER A 95 -15.09 0.02 0.35
C SER A 95 -13.89 -0.89 0.59
N ILE A 96 -13.34 -0.84 1.80
CA ILE A 96 -12.09 -1.49 2.21
C ILE A 96 -12.36 -2.48 3.35
N THR A 97 -11.83 -3.70 3.21
CA THR A 97 -11.91 -4.76 4.22
C THR A 97 -10.54 -5.39 4.43
N PHE A 98 -10.15 -5.62 5.68
CA PHE A 98 -8.91 -6.33 6.02
C PHE A 98 -9.21 -7.75 6.51
N HIS A 99 -8.30 -8.66 6.20
CA HIS A 99 -8.39 -10.07 6.56
C HIS A 99 -7.06 -10.53 7.14
N VAL A 100 -7.07 -11.04 8.37
CA VAL A 100 -5.92 -11.72 8.96
C VAL A 100 -5.97 -13.19 8.53
N LYS A 101 -4.92 -13.64 7.86
CA LYS A 101 -4.85 -14.96 7.23
C LYS A 101 -3.57 -15.67 7.66
N SER A 102 -3.57 -17.00 7.54
CA SER A 102 -2.33 -17.79 7.58
C SER A 102 -2.21 -18.64 6.33
N ARG A 103 -0.98 -18.78 5.81
CA ARG A 103 -0.67 -19.69 4.71
C ARG A 103 0.07 -20.93 5.24
N SER A 104 -0.43 -22.11 4.89
CA SER A 104 0.26 -23.36 5.22
C SER A 104 1.64 -23.42 4.54
N LYS A 105 2.64 -23.97 5.24
CA LYS A 105 3.96 -24.24 4.63
C LYS A 105 3.92 -25.42 3.66
N PHE A 106 3.05 -26.37 3.94
CA PHE A 106 2.97 -27.65 3.23
C PHE A 106 1.89 -27.68 2.16
N SER A 107 0.96 -26.72 2.20
CA SER A 107 -0.08 -26.58 1.19
C SER A 107 -0.25 -25.10 0.81
N LYS A 108 -0.64 -24.82 -0.44
CA LYS A 108 -0.98 -23.45 -0.87
C LYS A 108 -2.29 -22.93 -0.24
N THR A 109 -2.86 -23.68 0.72
CA THR A 109 -4.09 -23.34 1.42
C THR A 109 -3.90 -22.10 2.29
N THR A 110 -4.79 -21.14 2.11
CA THR A 110 -4.87 -19.93 2.95
C THR A 110 -6.11 -20.03 3.82
N THR A 111 -5.95 -19.86 5.12
CA THR A 111 -7.07 -19.83 6.08
C THR A 111 -7.26 -18.39 6.55
N VAL A 112 -8.51 -17.92 6.53
CA VAL A 112 -8.87 -16.62 7.11
C VAL A 112 -9.25 -16.86 8.57
N HIS A 113 -8.61 -16.17 9.49
CA HIS A 113 -8.88 -16.31 10.92
C HIS A 113 -9.86 -15.24 11.41
N ALA A 114 -9.64 -14.01 10.95
CA ALA A 114 -10.47 -12.89 11.29
C ALA A 114 -10.52 -11.88 10.15
N SER A 115 -11.56 -11.06 10.15
CA SER A 115 -11.71 -9.94 9.23
C SER A 115 -12.25 -8.73 9.96
N THR A 116 -11.90 -7.55 9.49
CA THR A 116 -12.57 -6.34 9.92
C THR A 116 -13.97 -6.26 9.31
N GLU A 117 -14.81 -5.36 9.79
CA GLU A 117 -15.94 -4.90 8.98
C GLU A 117 -15.44 -4.14 7.74
N THR A 118 -16.37 -3.80 6.85
CA THR A 118 -16.08 -2.96 5.69
C THR A 118 -16.15 -1.49 6.09
N TYR A 119 -15.11 -0.75 5.75
CA TYR A 119 -15.02 0.69 5.98
C TYR A 119 -14.92 1.43 4.65
N THR A 120 -15.51 2.61 4.57
CA THR A 120 -15.17 3.54 3.48
C THR A 120 -13.84 4.23 3.77
N LEU A 121 -13.15 4.70 2.72
CA LEU A 121 -11.94 5.50 2.90
C LEU A 121 -12.21 6.74 3.79
N ARG A 122 -13.34 7.42 3.55
CA ARG A 122 -13.78 8.57 4.36
C ARG A 122 -13.92 8.21 5.84
N LYS A 123 -14.53 7.05 6.15
CA LYS A 123 -14.67 6.59 7.54
C LYS A 123 -13.31 6.33 8.18
N LEU A 124 -12.37 5.70 7.47
CA LEU A 124 -11.03 5.44 7.98
C LEU A 124 -10.24 6.74 8.25
N ARG A 125 -10.33 7.74 7.35
CA ARG A 125 -9.72 9.06 7.57
C ARG A 125 -10.27 9.72 8.84
N LYS A 126 -11.59 9.73 8.99
CA LYS A 126 -12.26 10.28 10.19
C LYS A 126 -11.85 9.56 11.47
N MET A 127 -11.72 8.24 11.43
CA MET A 127 -11.27 7.44 12.57
C MET A 127 -9.82 7.73 12.98
N GLN A 128 -8.93 8.01 12.02
CA GLN A 128 -7.54 8.35 12.33
C GLN A 128 -7.39 9.77 12.89
N GLY A 129 -8.25 10.69 12.47
CA GLY A 129 -8.23 12.10 12.87
C GLY A 129 -7.10 12.88 12.18
N SER A 130 -5.85 12.56 12.51
CA SER A 130 -4.66 13.13 11.85
C SER A 130 -4.09 12.17 10.78
N LEU A 131 -3.63 12.70 9.66
CA LEU A 131 -2.93 11.94 8.61
C LEU A 131 -1.41 11.81 8.86
N ASP A 132 -0.96 12.14 10.07
CA ASP A 132 0.44 11.98 10.47
C ASP A 132 0.88 10.52 10.48
N ARG A 133 2.18 10.30 10.27
CA ARG A 133 2.82 8.97 10.33
C ARG A 133 2.71 8.28 11.69
N LYS A 134 2.36 9.02 12.74
CA LYS A 134 2.24 8.54 14.12
C LYS A 134 0.80 8.17 14.50
N ALA A 135 -0.20 8.66 13.78
CA ALA A 135 -1.59 8.39 14.11
C ALA A 135 -1.97 6.99 13.64
N THR A 136 -2.60 6.19 14.49
CA THR A 136 -3.00 4.82 14.15
C THR A 136 -4.48 4.62 14.34
N ILE A 137 -5.04 3.66 13.62
CA ILE A 137 -6.42 3.21 13.74
C ILE A 137 -6.38 1.78 14.27
N ALA A 138 -7.12 1.52 15.34
CA ALA A 138 -7.39 0.17 15.82
C ALA A 138 -8.72 -0.31 15.21
N LEU A 139 -8.65 -1.25 14.27
CA LEU A 139 -9.81 -1.83 13.60
C LEU A 139 -10.23 -3.14 14.27
N PRO A 140 -11.44 -3.23 14.86
CA PRO A 140 -11.94 -4.46 15.44
C PRO A 140 -11.93 -5.62 14.46
N LEU A 141 -11.39 -6.75 14.90
CA LEU A 141 -11.42 -8.01 14.17
C LEU A 141 -12.64 -8.82 14.57
N ARG A 142 -13.25 -9.52 13.61
CA ARG A 142 -14.36 -10.43 13.83
C ARG A 142 -13.96 -11.81 13.34
N SER A 143 -14.20 -12.84 14.16
CA SER A 143 -13.95 -14.22 13.75
C SER A 143 -14.97 -14.66 12.71
N GLN A 144 -14.57 -15.54 11.79
CA GLN A 144 -15.45 -16.11 10.78
C GLN A 144 -16.57 -16.97 11.38
N THR A 145 -16.45 -17.40 12.64
CA THR A 145 -17.46 -18.18 13.37
C THR A 145 -18.44 -17.32 14.20
N ASN A 146 -18.55 -16.01 13.94
CA ASN A 146 -19.37 -15.06 14.70
C ASN A 146 -19.07 -14.98 16.21
N MET A 147 -17.94 -15.53 16.65
CA MET A 147 -17.38 -15.25 17.97
C MET A 147 -16.69 -13.88 17.91
N SER A 148 -16.94 -13.03 18.91
CA SER A 148 -16.21 -11.77 19.03
C SER A 148 -14.71 -12.10 19.14
N ALA A 149 -13.94 -11.77 18.10
CA ALA A 149 -12.49 -11.78 18.27
C ALA A 149 -12.20 -10.50 19.04
N GLU A 150 -11.74 -10.59 20.28
CA GLU A 150 -11.39 -9.41 21.09
C GLU A 150 -10.17 -8.63 20.54
N GLY A 151 -9.64 -9.07 19.40
CA GLY A 151 -8.47 -8.49 18.78
C GLY A 151 -8.78 -7.28 17.91
N VAL A 152 -7.75 -6.45 17.73
CA VAL A 152 -7.77 -5.30 16.83
C VAL A 152 -6.60 -5.40 15.87
N LEU A 153 -6.81 -4.95 14.63
CA LEU A 153 -5.76 -4.70 13.66
C LEU A 153 -5.33 -3.23 13.76
N ILE A 154 -4.05 -3.00 14.00
CA ILE A 154 -3.47 -1.67 14.08
C ILE A 154 -2.90 -1.28 12.73
N ILE A 155 -3.39 -0.18 12.17
CA ILE A 155 -2.94 0.37 10.89
C ILE A 155 -2.66 1.87 11.00
N ASN A 156 -1.95 2.41 10.01
CA ASN A 156 -1.83 3.84 9.75
C ASN A 156 -2.17 4.09 8.27
N LEU A 157 -3.14 4.96 8.03
CA LEU A 157 -3.51 5.48 6.72
C LEU A 157 -2.63 6.70 6.40
N ARG A 158 -1.96 6.65 5.26
CA ARG A 158 -1.11 7.73 4.76
C ARG A 158 -1.67 8.27 3.46
N GLU A 159 -1.88 9.57 3.42
CA GLU A 159 -2.12 10.28 2.18
C GLU A 159 -0.76 10.62 1.56
N LEU A 160 -0.58 10.27 0.29
CA LEU A 160 0.62 10.61 -0.47
C LEU A 160 0.26 11.82 -1.33
N SER A 161 1.02 12.90 -1.16
CA SER A 161 0.86 14.08 -2.00
C SER A 161 0.93 13.68 -3.47
N THR A 162 -0.07 14.11 -4.22
CA THR A 162 -0.13 14.01 -5.68
C THR A 162 0.72 15.12 -6.25
N SER A 163 2.02 15.14 -5.93
CA SER A 163 2.91 16.09 -6.56
C SER A 163 3.03 15.67 -8.04
N ASN A 164 2.38 16.43 -8.92
CA ASN A 164 2.72 16.46 -10.35
C ASN A 164 4.23 16.74 -10.58
N SER A 165 4.96 17.16 -9.55
CA SER A 165 6.40 17.48 -9.61
C SER A 165 7.29 16.33 -10.07
N GLY A 166 6.91 15.06 -9.88
CA GLY A 166 7.76 13.93 -10.32
C GLY A 166 7.71 13.68 -11.84
N MET A 167 6.55 13.93 -12.46
CA MET A 167 6.39 13.83 -13.91
C MET A 167 6.93 15.07 -14.62
N GLU A 168 6.79 16.25 -14.02
CA GLU A 168 7.42 17.48 -14.51
C GLU A 168 8.95 17.40 -14.39
N GLU A 169 9.51 16.84 -13.31
CA GLU A 169 10.96 16.65 -13.18
C GLU A 169 11.51 15.65 -14.21
N TYR A 170 10.80 14.55 -14.50
CA TYR A 170 11.17 13.63 -15.58
C TYR A 170 11.07 14.28 -16.97
N MET A 171 10.03 15.09 -17.22
CA MET A 171 9.90 15.86 -18.47
C MET A 171 10.95 16.97 -18.58
N SER A 172 11.26 17.70 -17.52
CA SER A 172 12.29 18.74 -17.50
C SER A 172 13.70 18.16 -17.67
N ILE A 173 14.01 17.02 -17.04
CA ILE A 173 15.28 16.32 -17.23
C ILE A 173 15.39 15.76 -18.66
N LYS A 174 14.30 15.20 -19.21
CA LYS A 174 14.28 14.65 -20.57
C LYS A 174 14.31 15.75 -21.65
N SER A 175 13.68 16.90 -21.40
CA SER A 175 13.69 18.07 -22.27
C SER A 175 15.01 18.84 -22.20
N ALA A 176 15.68 18.88 -21.03
CA ALA A 176 17.02 19.45 -20.89
C ALA A 176 18.11 18.56 -21.53
N GLY A 177 17.89 17.24 -21.61
CA GLY A 177 18.78 16.31 -22.31
C GLY A 177 18.68 16.34 -23.84
N SER A 178 17.66 17.00 -24.40
CA SER A 178 17.37 16.96 -25.85
C SER A 178 17.84 18.18 -26.64
N GLN A 179 18.50 19.17 -26.02
CA GLN A 179 19.00 20.37 -26.71
C GLN A 179 20.53 20.44 -26.86
N ARG A 180 21.27 19.34 -26.67
CA ARG A 180 22.74 19.36 -26.79
C ARG A 180 23.32 18.57 -27.97
N SER A 181 22.51 18.18 -28.95
CA SER A 181 23.00 17.50 -30.16
C SER A 181 22.45 18.12 -31.45
N SER A 182 22.91 19.31 -31.78
CA SER A 182 22.91 19.79 -33.17
C SER A 182 23.78 21.05 -33.26
N LEU A 183 24.70 21.08 -34.23
CA LEU A 183 25.79 22.04 -34.49
C LEU A 183 27.11 21.52 -33.87
N GLU A 184 28.14 21.11 -34.61
CA GLU A 184 28.56 21.46 -35.97
C GLU A 184 29.28 20.28 -36.66
N ASP A 185 29.12 20.24 -37.99
CA ASP A 185 29.81 19.35 -38.92
C ASP A 185 30.77 20.20 -39.78
N GLY A 186 32.03 19.78 -39.89
CA GLY A 186 32.95 20.09 -41.00
C GLY A 186 33.98 21.22 -40.84
N VAL A 187 35.28 20.89 -40.75
CA VAL A 187 36.26 20.93 -41.88
C VAL A 187 37.67 20.55 -41.39
N GLN A 188 38.36 19.78 -42.25
CA GLN A 188 39.67 19.14 -42.13
C GLN A 188 40.86 20.07 -41.85
N THR A 189 41.85 19.60 -41.08
CA THR A 189 43.26 19.65 -41.57
C THR A 189 44.09 18.50 -41.02
N GLN A 190 44.93 18.03 -41.92
CA GLN A 190 45.72 16.82 -41.99
C GLN A 190 47.06 16.98 -41.26
N THR A 191 47.50 15.98 -40.48
CA THR A 191 48.91 15.60 -40.36
C THR A 191 49.03 14.25 -39.64
N GLN A 192 49.42 13.22 -40.39
CA GLN A 192 49.96 11.97 -39.87
C GLN A 192 51.50 12.05 -39.93
N PRO A 193 52.24 11.24 -39.16
CA PRO A 193 52.74 10.02 -39.80
C PRO A 193 52.67 8.75 -38.94
N CYS A 194 52.31 7.67 -39.65
CA CYS A 194 52.73 6.27 -39.57
C CYS A 194 53.47 5.77 -38.31
N ILE A 195 52.98 4.69 -37.68
CA ILE A 195 53.55 3.32 -37.74
C ILE A 195 52.43 2.29 -37.40
N SER A 196 52.31 1.21 -38.16
CA SER A 196 51.55 -0.02 -37.86
C SER A 196 52.47 -1.22 -38.13
N PRO A 197 52.10 -2.49 -37.86
CA PRO A 197 51.25 -3.11 -36.81
C PRO A 197 52.06 -4.20 -36.05
N LEU A 198 51.46 -4.95 -35.12
CA LEU A 198 51.77 -6.38 -34.86
C LEU A 198 50.86 -6.96 -33.75
N SER A 199 50.05 -7.95 -34.13
CA SER A 199 49.60 -9.05 -33.24
C SER A 199 50.45 -10.28 -33.64
N PRO A 200 50.79 -11.23 -32.74
CA PRO A 200 49.83 -12.28 -32.36
C PRO A 200 49.94 -12.84 -30.91
N THR A 201 48.95 -13.71 -30.64
CA THR A 201 48.52 -14.62 -29.55
C THR A 201 49.60 -15.50 -28.82
N PRO A 202 49.22 -16.60 -28.10
CA PRO A 202 48.84 -16.71 -26.68
C PRO A 202 49.84 -17.60 -25.87
N SER A 203 49.72 -17.69 -24.54
CA SER A 203 50.40 -18.76 -23.78
C SER A 203 49.63 -19.27 -22.57
N THR A 204 49.44 -20.58 -22.61
CA THR A 204 49.03 -21.56 -21.60
C THR A 204 50.04 -21.66 -20.45
N SER A 205 49.58 -21.95 -19.23
CA SER A 205 50.27 -22.89 -18.36
C SER A 205 49.31 -23.62 -17.42
N SER A 206 49.57 -24.91 -17.31
CA SER A 206 48.85 -26.01 -16.68
C SER A 206 49.41 -26.34 -15.30
N GLY A 207 48.62 -26.96 -14.44
CA GLY A 207 49.09 -27.49 -13.14
C GLY A 207 48.11 -28.47 -12.46
N SER A 208 48.06 -29.69 -13.00
CA SER A 208 47.71 -31.01 -12.41
C SER A 208 48.31 -31.26 -11.00
N LEU A 209 47.97 -32.23 -10.13
CA LEU A 209 47.11 -33.45 -10.08
C LEU A 209 47.15 -33.96 -8.61
N SER A 210 46.04 -34.53 -8.11
CA SER A 210 45.82 -35.77 -7.29
C SER A 210 46.69 -36.09 -6.03
N PRO A 211 46.32 -37.06 -5.15
CA PRO A 211 45.88 -38.45 -5.44
C PRO A 211 44.36 -38.67 -5.49
#